data_AF-H0BRX1-F1
#
_entry.id   AF-H0BRX1-F1
#
_cell.length_a   1.000
_cell.length_b   1.000
_cell.length_c   1.000
_cell.angle_alpha   90.00
_cell.angle_beta   90.00
_cell.angle_gamma   90.00
#
_symmetry.space_group_name_H-M   'P 1'
#
loop_
_entity.id
_entity.type
_entity.pdbx_description
1 polymer ?
#
loop_
_entity_poly.entity_id
_entity_poly.type
_entity_poly.pdbx_seq_one_letter_code
_entity_poly.pdbx_strand_id
1 'polypeptide(L)' 'DLFGTSVALSGDGNTLAVGAQGEDSNATGINGDPADNSAASSGAVYVY' A
#
# COMPACT_ATOMS: atom_id res chain seq x y z
N ASP A 1 5.79 -2.18 -7.54
CA ASP A 1 4.98 -1.36 -6.63
C ASP A 1 5.53 0.04 -6.30
N LEU A 2 6.83 0.36 -6.44
CA LEU A 2 7.38 1.66 -5.99
C LEU A 2 7.15 1.90 -4.47
N PHE A 3 7.27 0.83 -3.68
CA PHE A 3 7.11 0.87 -2.24
C PHE A 3 8.04 1.89 -1.57
N GLY A 4 7.52 2.66 -0.63
CA GLY A 4 8.30 3.65 0.12
C GLY A 4 8.47 5.00 -0.57
N THR A 5 7.75 5.24 -1.67
CA THR A 5 7.75 6.55 -2.37
C THR A 5 7.17 7.68 -1.51
N SER A 6 6.27 7.34 -0.57
CA SER A 6 5.77 8.24 0.47
C SER A 6 5.60 7.47 1.78
N VAL A 7 5.84 8.15 2.91
CA VAL A 7 5.70 7.59 4.25
C VAL A 7 5.01 8.60 5.17
N ALA A 8 4.15 8.11 6.06
CA ALA A 8 3.54 8.90 7.12
C ALA A 8 3.46 8.09 8.41
N LEU A 9 3.84 8.71 9.53
CA LEU A 9 3.73 8.14 10.87
C LEU A 9 2.66 8.90 11.64
N SER A 10 1.79 8.17 12.35
CA SER A 10 0.81 8.77 13.24
C SER A 10 1.48 9.58 14.36
N GLY A 11 0.77 10.56 14.90
CA GLY A 11 1.31 11.43 15.96
C GLY A 11 1.67 10.69 17.25
N ASP A 12 1.06 9.52 17.49
CA ASP A 12 1.38 8.64 18.61
C ASP A 12 2.46 7.59 18.28
N GLY A 13 2.95 7.54 17.03
CA GLY A 13 4.01 6.64 16.59
C GLY A 13 3.59 5.18 16.39
N ASN A 14 2.31 4.85 16.51
CA ASN A 14 1.82 3.47 16.48
C ASN A 14 1.31 3.00 15.11
N THR A 15 1.23 3.89 14.12
CA THR A 15 0.74 3.54 12.79
C THR A 15 1.62 4.15 11.71
N LEU A 16 2.18 3.29 10.87
CA LEU A 16 2.97 3.66 9.70
C LEU A 16 2.18 3.35 8.43
N ALA A 17 1.98 4.36 7.59
CA ALA A 17 1.47 4.19 6.24
C ALA A 17 2.63 4.34 5.23
N VAL A 18 2.75 3.38 4.32
CA VAL A 18 3.75 3.38 3.24
C VAL A 18 3.07 3.29 1.88
N GLY A 19 3.31 4.28 1.03
CA GLY A 19 2.77 4.33 -0.32
C GLY A 19 3.56 3.44 -1.29
N ALA A 20 2.84 2.78 -2.18
CA ALA A 20 3.37 1.98 -3.27
C ALA A 20 2.56 2.26 -4.56
N GLN A 21 2.88 3.36 -5.24
CA GLN A 21 2.07 3.88 -6.35
C GLN A 21 1.96 2.94 -7.57
N GLY A 22 2.96 2.09 -7.79
CA GLY A 22 2.98 1.16 -8.91
C GLY A 22 2.56 -0.25 -8.53
N GLU A 23 1.75 -0.41 -7.48
CA GLU A 23 1.25 -1.74 -7.08
C GLU A 23 0.11 -2.21 -8.00
N ASP A 24 0.02 -3.52 -8.23
CA ASP A 24 -0.80 -4.12 -9.29
C ASP A 24 -2.03 -4.91 -8.78
N SER A 25 -2.34 -4.84 -7.48
CA SER A 25 -3.48 -5.56 -6.87
C SER A 25 -4.82 -4.89 -7.14
N ASN A 26 -5.90 -5.67 -7.29
CA ASN A 26 -7.26 -5.14 -7.42
C ASN A 26 -7.99 -4.95 -6.08
N ALA A 27 -7.30 -5.16 -4.96
CA ALA A 27 -7.88 -5.08 -3.63
C ALA A 27 -8.47 -3.68 -3.33
N THR A 28 -9.71 -3.63 -2.84
CA THR A 28 -10.41 -2.37 -2.50
C THR A 28 -10.53 -2.13 -0.99
N GLY A 29 -9.96 -3.00 -0.17
CA GLY A 29 -10.01 -2.95 1.29
C GLY A 29 -8.71 -3.41 1.94
N ILE A 30 -8.75 -3.59 3.26
CA ILE A 30 -7.60 -4.09 4.04
C ILE A 30 -7.47 -5.61 3.90
N ASN A 31 -6.24 -6.13 4.04
CA ASN A 31 -5.92 -7.56 3.95
C ASN A 31 -6.29 -8.20 2.59
N GLY A 32 -6.10 -7.46 1.49
CA GLY A 32 -6.18 -8.01 0.15
C GLY A 32 -5.07 -9.03 -0.13
N ASP A 33 -5.17 -9.74 -1.27
CA ASP A 33 -4.12 -10.65 -1.71
C ASP A 33 -2.91 -9.86 -2.24
N PRO A 34 -1.73 -9.93 -1.58
CA PRO A 34 -0.52 -9.24 -2.03
C PRO A 34 0.14 -9.90 -3.25
N ALA A 35 -0.34 -11.06 -3.69
CA ALA A 35 0.12 -11.73 -4.90
C ALA A 35 -0.77 -11.43 -6.12
N ASP A 36 -1.88 -10.72 -5.94
CA ASP A 36 -2.71 -10.29 -7.05
C ASP A 36 -2.02 -9.19 -7.85
N ASN A 37 -1.90 -9.41 -9.16
CA ASN A 37 -1.30 -8.47 -10.13
C ASN A 37 -2.28 -8.18 -11.29
N SER A 38 -3.58 -8.34 -11.05
CA SER A 38 -4.62 -8.23 -12.10
C SER A 38 -5.00 -6.79 -12.46
N ALA A 39 -4.51 -5.78 -11.74
CA ALA A 39 -4.83 -4.37 -11.94
C ALA A 39 -3.57 -3.50 -12.04
N ALA A 40 -2.95 -3.47 -13.21
CA ALA A 40 -1.68 -2.78 -13.45
C ALA A 40 -1.65 -1.31 -12.97
N SER A 41 -0.65 -1.00 -12.14
CA SER A 41 -0.34 0.30 -11.54
C SER A 41 -1.53 0.96 -10.84
N SER A 42 -2.41 0.16 -10.22
CA SER A 42 -3.55 0.62 -9.41
C SER A 42 -3.11 1.40 -8.16
N GLY A 43 -1.95 1.04 -7.61
CA GLY A 43 -1.36 1.63 -6.43
C GLY A 43 -1.97 1.10 -5.13
N ALA A 44 -1.17 1.13 -4.06
CA ALA A 44 -1.58 0.67 -2.74
C ALA A 44 -0.97 1.51 -1.61
N VAL A 45 -1.52 1.32 -0.41
CA VAL A 45 -0.94 1.77 0.85
C VAL A 45 -0.83 0.58 1.79
N TYR A 46 0.36 0.33 2.30
CA TYR A 46 0.61 -0.66 3.34
C TYR A 46 0.56 0.03 4.70
N VAL A 47 -0.17 -0.56 5.65
CA VAL A 47 -0.34 -0.02 7.01
C VAL A 47 0.26 -1.02 8.00
N TYR A 48 1.10 -0.51 8.91
CA TYR A 48 1.75 -1.25 10.00
C TYR A 48 1.41 -0.63 11.34
#